data_AF-A0AAD5FSB1-F1
#
_entry.id   AF-A0AAD5FSB1-F1
#
_cell.length_a   1.000
_cell.length_b   1.000
_cell.length_c   1.000
_cell.angle_alpha   90.00
_cell.angle_beta   90.00
_cell.angle_gamma   90.00
#
_symmetry.space_group_name_H-M   'P 1'
#
loop_
_entity.id
_entity.type
_entity.pdbx_description
1 polymer ?
#
loop_
_entity_poly.entity_id
_entity_poly.type
_entity_poly.pdbx_seq_one_letter_code
_entity_poly.pdbx_strand_id
1 'polypeptide(L)'
;EVFSVEESNVIIAFVPIVSRSGTDILSAMEKIPVGKPVILIVLHHTFDPDYITPDSRLCVNKNTVFAVDCLYHIDEGLLRCPRNNDAIRAVKKHLKI
;
A
#
# COMPACT_ATOMS: atom_id res chain seq x y z
N GLU A 1 12.46 17.31 7.07
CA GLU A 1 12.78 16.41 5.93
C GLU A 1 13.75 15.36 6.40
N VAL A 2 13.76 14.18 5.76
CA VAL A 2 14.64 13.05 6.07
C VAL A 2 15.52 12.82 4.84
N PHE A 3 16.84 12.71 5.01
CA PHE A 3 17.77 12.72 3.87
C PHE A 3 18.18 11.31 3.40
N SER A 4 17.72 10.26 4.10
CA SER A 4 17.99 8.86 3.77
C SER A 4 16.88 7.94 4.29
N VAL A 5 16.79 6.73 3.72
CA VAL A 5 15.82 5.72 4.19
C VAL A 5 16.15 5.30 5.63
N GLU A 6 17.42 5.34 6.01
CA GLU A 6 17.99 4.95 7.30
C GLU A 6 17.58 5.89 8.44
N GLU A 7 17.32 7.17 8.14
CA GLU A 7 16.85 8.15 9.13
C GLU A 7 15.33 8.13 9.33
N SER A 8 14.57 7.45 8.45
CA SER A 8 13.11 7.45 8.51
C SER A 8 12.56 6.58 9.66
N ASN A 9 11.46 7.03 10.30
CA ASN A 9 10.74 6.23 11.30
C ASN A 9 9.78 5.22 10.68
N VAL A 10 9.25 5.53 9.49
CA VAL A 10 8.31 4.69 8.73
C VAL A 10 8.56 4.88 7.24
N ILE A 11 8.40 3.79 6.48
CA ILE A 11 8.46 3.81 5.02
C ILE A 11 7.03 3.68 4.49
N ILE A 12 6.65 4.52 3.53
CA ILE A 12 5.38 4.37 2.80
C ILE A 12 5.73 3.95 1.38
N ALA A 13 5.36 2.72 1.00
CA ALA A 13 5.65 2.13 -0.29
C ALA A 13 4.38 2.04 -1.14
N PHE A 14 4.37 2.69 -2.31
CA PHE A 14 3.28 2.63 -3.26
C PHE A 14 3.57 1.54 -4.31
N VAL A 15 2.70 0.55 -4.43
CA VAL A 15 2.88 -0.60 -5.33
C VAL A 15 1.69 -0.67 -6.30
N PRO A 16 1.84 -0.15 -7.53
CA PRO A 16 0.86 -0.38 -8.57
C PRO A 16 0.85 -1.85 -8.98
N ILE A 17 -0.35 -2.44 -9.02
CA ILE A 17 -0.55 -3.77 -9.58
C ILE A 17 -0.64 -3.64 -11.09
N VAL A 18 0.36 -4.17 -11.79
CA VAL A 18 0.50 -4.10 -13.25
C VAL A 18 0.33 -5.48 -13.86
N SER A 19 0.71 -6.53 -13.13
CA SER A 19 0.63 -7.90 -13.60
C SER A 19 -0.39 -8.70 -12.78
N ARG A 20 -0.01 -9.09 -11.57
CA ARG A 20 -0.79 -9.87 -10.61
C ARG A 20 -0.40 -9.41 -9.23
N SER A 21 -1.40 -9.21 -8.37
CA SER A 21 -1.21 -8.69 -7.00
C SER A 21 -0.10 -9.41 -6.24
N GLY A 22 -0.09 -10.75 -6.24
CA GLY A 22 0.94 -11.52 -5.55
C GLY A 22 2.36 -11.30 -6.07
N THR A 23 2.55 -11.25 -7.40
CA THR A 23 3.88 -11.07 -8.00
C THR A 23 4.44 -9.68 -7.72
N ASP A 24 3.63 -8.65 -7.96
CA ASP A 24 4.06 -7.26 -7.80
C ASP A 24 4.34 -6.94 -6.30
N ILE A 25 3.52 -7.48 -5.39
CA ILE A 25 3.75 -7.36 -3.94
C ILE A 25 5.05 -8.05 -3.53
N LEU A 26 5.30 -9.28 -3.97
CA LEU A 26 6.54 -9.99 -3.63
C LEU A 26 7.78 -9.24 -4.12
N SER A 27 7.78 -8.74 -5.35
CA SER A 27 8.89 -7.94 -5.88
C SER A 27 9.08 -6.61 -5.14
N ALA A 28 8.01 -6.00 -4.63
CA ALA A 28 8.13 -4.81 -3.77
C ALA A 28 8.73 -5.18 -2.40
N MET A 29 8.33 -6.33 -1.84
CA MET A 29 8.80 -6.82 -0.54
C MET A 29 10.30 -7.14 -0.53
N GLU A 30 10.89 -7.53 -1.66
CA GLU A 30 12.34 -7.72 -1.82
C GLU A 30 13.13 -6.41 -1.72
N LYS A 31 12.53 -5.29 -2.12
CA LYS A 31 13.16 -3.96 -2.09
C LYS A 31 12.99 -3.24 -0.76
N ILE A 32 12.04 -3.66 0.06
CA ILE A 32 11.75 -3.07 1.36
C ILE A 32 12.85 -3.46 2.36
N PRO A 33 13.56 -2.49 2.98
CA PRO A 33 14.61 -2.76 3.93
C PRO A 33 14.07 -3.48 5.17
N VAL A 34 14.88 -4.39 5.71
CA VAL A 34 14.50 -5.20 6.87
C VAL A 34 14.58 -4.35 8.14
N GLY A 35 13.66 -4.58 9.07
CA GLY A 35 13.70 -4.00 10.42
C GLY A 35 13.03 -2.64 10.57
N LYS A 36 12.43 -2.08 9.51
CA LYS A 36 11.66 -0.83 9.59
C LYS A 36 10.15 -1.07 9.44
N PRO A 37 9.31 -0.30 10.17
CA PRO A 37 7.88 -0.25 9.92
C PRO A 37 7.61 0.26 8.50
N VAL A 38 6.79 -0.47 7.75
CA VAL A 38 6.45 -0.13 6.37
C VAL A 38 4.94 -0.16 6.22
N ILE A 39 4.41 0.86 5.56
CA ILE A 39 3.03 0.92 5.10
C ILE A 39 3.05 0.64 3.60
N LEU A 40 2.49 -0.51 3.21
CA LEU A 40 2.38 -0.92 1.81
C LEU A 40 1.02 -0.49 1.27
N ILE A 41 1.01 0.45 0.34
CA ILE A 41 -0.20 0.92 -0.34
C ILE A 41 -0.25 0.23 -1.70
N VAL A 42 -1.11 -0.78 -1.81
CA VAL A 42 -1.31 -1.54 -3.04
C VAL A 42 -2.34 -0.81 -3.90
N LEU A 43 -1.93 -0.38 -5.09
CA LEU A 43 -2.73 0.42 -6.00
C LEU A 43 -3.29 -0.46 -7.12
N HIS A 44 -4.60 -0.71 -7.08
CA HIS A 44 -5.32 -1.47 -8.08
C HIS A 44 -5.88 -0.51 -9.13
N HIS A 45 -5.41 -0.63 -10.36
CA HIS A 45 -5.87 0.20 -11.46
C HIS A 45 -7.28 -0.22 -11.89
N THR A 46 -8.26 0.66 -11.72
CA THR A 46 -9.65 0.39 -12.10
C THR A 46 -10.44 1.69 -12.22
N PHE A 47 -11.51 1.68 -13.02
CA PHE A 47 -12.54 2.71 -13.04
C PHE A 47 -13.73 2.40 -12.12
N ASP A 48 -13.85 1.15 -11.68
CA ASP A 48 -14.97 0.69 -10.86
C ASP A 48 -14.70 0.99 -9.37
N PRO A 49 -15.45 1.92 -8.73
CA PRO A 49 -15.26 2.24 -7.33
C PRO A 49 -15.67 1.11 -6.37
N ASP A 50 -16.44 0.13 -6.86
CA ASP A 50 -16.92 -1.02 -6.09
C ASP A 50 -16.08 -2.29 -6.36
N TYR A 51 -14.97 -2.15 -7.09
CA TYR A 51 -14.08 -3.27 -7.41
C TYR A 51 -13.60 -4.01 -6.17
N ILE A 52 -13.78 -5.33 -6.18
CA ILE A 52 -13.33 -6.22 -5.11
C ILE A 52 -11.87 -6.59 -5.37
N THR A 53 -10.97 -5.98 -4.60
CA THR A 53 -9.55 -6.31 -4.66
C THR A 53 -9.27 -7.64 -3.96
N PRO A 54 -8.27 -8.41 -4.42
CA PRO A 54 -7.63 -9.41 -3.58
C PRO A 54 -7.11 -8.79 -2.28
N ASP A 55 -7.07 -9.56 -1.20
CA ASP A 55 -6.54 -9.09 0.08
C ASP A 55 -5.00 -9.13 0.05
N SER A 56 -4.38 -7.95 -0.09
CA SER A 56 -2.92 -7.83 -0.15
C SER A 56 -2.21 -8.36 1.11
N ARG A 57 -2.88 -8.36 2.26
CA ARG A 57 -2.31 -8.83 3.53
C ARG A 57 -1.95 -10.31 3.48
N LEU A 58 -2.61 -11.10 2.64
CA LEU A 58 -2.31 -12.52 2.44
C LEU A 58 -0.99 -12.74 1.69
N CYS A 59 -0.51 -11.73 0.96
CA CYS A 59 0.75 -11.80 0.21
C CYS A 59 1.94 -11.22 1.00
N VAL A 60 1.70 -10.63 2.17
CA VAL A 60 2.73 -10.03 3.01
C VAL A 60 3.19 -11.04 4.06
N ASN A 61 4.51 -11.29 4.10
CA ASN A 61 5.14 -12.25 5.01
C ASN A 61 6.02 -11.62 6.11
N LYS A 62 6.04 -10.28 6.22
CA LYS A 62 6.84 -9.55 7.23
C LYS A 62 5.93 -8.86 8.23
N ASN A 63 6.10 -9.13 9.52
CA ASN A 63 5.31 -8.52 10.61
C ASN A 63 5.46 -6.99 10.71
N THR A 64 6.52 -6.42 10.12
CA THR A 64 6.77 -4.99 10.10
C THR A 64 6.00 -4.26 9.00
N VAL A 65 5.27 -4.97 8.13
CA VAL A 65 4.56 -4.42 6.98
C VAL A 65 3.06 -4.38 7.24
N PHE A 66 2.51 -3.18 7.21
CA PHE A 66 1.07 -2.91 7.28
C PHE A 66 0.56 -2.62 5.86
N ALA A 67 -0.22 -3.54 5.29
CA ALA A 67 -0.73 -3.41 3.92
C ALA A 67 -2.16 -2.90 3.87
N VAL A 68 -2.45 -2.03 2.89
CA VAL A 68 -3.78 -1.55 2.54
C VAL A 68 -3.97 -1.57 1.02
N ASP A 69 -5.20 -1.85 0.60
CA ASP A 69 -5.60 -1.89 -0.80
C ASP A 69 -6.37 -0.63 -1.19
N CYS A 70 -5.92 0.05 -2.23
CA CYS A 70 -6.51 1.26 -2.78
C CYS A 70 -6.86 1.09 -4.25
N LEU A 71 -7.96 1.71 -4.67
CA LEU A 71 -8.34 1.81 -6.09
C LEU A 71 -7.84 3.14 -6.65
N TYR A 72 -7.23 3.10 -7.82
CA TYR A 72 -6.76 4.31 -8.48
C TYR A 72 -7.05 4.27 -9.98
N HIS A 73 -7.13 5.47 -10.56
CA HIS A 73 -7.15 5.70 -11.98
C HIS A 73 -6.08 6.73 -12.35
N ILE A 74 -5.45 6.60 -13.52
CA ILE A 74 -4.34 7.49 -13.93
C ILE A 74 -4.81 8.95 -14.00
N ASP A 75 -6.01 9.21 -14.51
CA ASP A 75 -6.51 10.56 -14.70
C ASP A 75 -7.06 11.20 -13.42
N GLU A 76 -7.61 10.39 -12.49
CA GLU A 76 -8.31 10.88 -11.29
C GLU A 76 -7.51 10.67 -9.99
N GLY A 77 -6.43 9.89 -10.04
CA GLY A 77 -5.71 9.45 -8.86
C GLY A 77 -6.52 8.43 -8.04
N LEU A 78 -6.54 8.59 -6.71
CA LEU A 78 -7.30 7.71 -5.83
C LEU A 78 -8.80 7.94 -6.01
N LEU A 79 -9.54 6.86 -6.28
CA LEU A 79 -11.00 6.93 -6.42
C LEU A 79 -11.66 7.37 -5.10
N ARG A 80 -12.78 8.09 -5.22
CA ARG A 80 -13.62 8.46 -4.07
C ARG A 80 -14.58 7.31 -3.75
N CYS A 81 -14.10 6.31 -3.00
CA CYS A 81 -14.89 5.15 -2.62
C CYS A 81 -14.71 4.76 -1.14
N PRO A 82 -15.65 3.98 -0.55
CA PRO A 82 -15.55 3.53 0.84
C PRO A 82 -14.22 2.81 1.14
N ARG A 83 -13.74 1.97 0.22
CA ARG A 83 -12.47 1.25 0.36
C ARG A 83 -11.29 2.20 0.57
N ASN A 84 -11.15 3.23 -0.26
CA ASN A 84 -10.05 4.20 -0.13
C ASN A 84 -10.19 5.03 1.15
N ASN A 85 -11.41 5.40 1.54
CA ASN A 85 -11.66 6.08 2.82
C ASN A 85 -11.24 5.21 4.02
N ASP A 86 -11.54 3.91 3.96
CA ASP A 86 -11.16 2.95 4.99
C ASP A 86 -9.65 2.73 5.04
N ALA A 87 -9.00 2.60 3.87
CA ALA A 87 -7.55 2.49 3.75
C ALA A 87 -6.85 3.72 4.35
N ILE A 88 -7.29 4.93 3.99
CA ILE A 88 -6.75 6.19 4.53
C ILE A 88 -6.94 6.24 6.05
N ARG A 89 -8.14 5.90 6.54
CA ARG A 89 -8.43 5.88 7.99
C ARG A 89 -7.57 4.85 8.72
N ALA A 90 -7.34 3.68 8.14
CA ALA A 90 -6.50 2.64 8.71
C ALA A 90 -5.03 3.08 8.78
N VAL A 91 -4.52 3.71 7.72
CA VAL A 91 -3.17 4.30 7.67
C VAL A 91 -3.01 5.40 8.71
N LYS A 92 -3.96 6.34 8.80
CA LYS A 92 -3.93 7.40 9.83
C LYS A 92 -3.90 6.84 11.24
N LYS A 93 -4.77 5.86 11.53
CA LYS A 93 -4.78 5.16 12.82
C LYS A 93 -3.45 4.44 13.11
N HIS A 94 -2.85 3.80 12.10
CA HIS A 94 -1.56 3.12 12.25
C HIS A 94 -0.42 4.10 12.55
N LEU A 95 -0.44 5.26 11.88
CA LEU A 95 0.52 6.35 12.08
C LEU A 95 0.25 7.20 13.33
N LYS A 96 -0.92 7.03 13.96
CA LYS A 96 -1.40 7.82 15.10
C LYS A 96 -1.50 9.33 14.77
N ILE A 97 -2.00 9.65 13.59
CA ILE A 97 -2.27 11.02 13.10
C ILE A 97 -3.74 11.24 12.78
#